data_AF-A0A396H8U4-F1
#
_entry.id   AF-A0A396H8U4-F1
#
_cell.length_a   1.000
_cell.length_b   1.000
_cell.length_c   1.000
_cell.angle_alpha   90.00
_cell.angle_beta   90.00
_cell.angle_gamma   90.00
#
_symmetry.space_group_name_H-M   'P 1'
#
loop_
_entity.id
_entity.type
_entity.pdbx_description
1 polymer ?
#
loop_
_entity_poly.entity_id
_entity_poly.type
_entity_poly.pdbx_seq_one_letter_code
_entity_poly.pdbx_strand_id
1 'polypeptide(L)'
;MGQINRARCVWKVAYENKLFSKAIVFDQHIAWSLDVRNLSVGAALIAAVHTLHRFRKRMLYYGIVPRRIKLVTGPTLKIVIVQMLGSVESPFEVSKVVLRAPGDSVMEWFKKPIVQQFLLNEIPSRADILMHKLNILFPNSAPEHELTHTGHF
;
A
#
# COMPACT_ATOMS: atom_id res chain seq x y z
N MET A 1 -14.08 9.44 3.42
CA MET A 1 -13.62 8.30 2.58
C MET A 1 -12.82 8.70 1.32
N GLY A 2 -12.90 9.93 0.78
CA GLY A 2 -12.30 10.27 -0.53
C GLY A 2 -10.76 10.31 -0.63
N GLN A 3 -10.04 10.71 0.42
CA GLN A 3 -8.57 10.88 0.35
C GLN A 3 -7.81 9.54 0.31
N ILE A 4 -8.26 8.53 1.06
CA ILE A 4 -7.66 7.18 1.08
C ILE A 4 -7.84 6.51 -0.29
N ASN A 5 -9.05 6.58 -0.87
CA ASN A 5 -9.31 6.05 -2.21
C ASN A 5 -8.47 6.76 -3.28
N ARG A 6 -8.26 8.07 -3.16
CA ARG A 6 -7.36 8.84 -4.04
C ARG A 6 -5.92 8.35 -3.92
N ALA A 7 -5.38 8.21 -2.72
CA ALA A 7 -4.01 7.73 -2.51
C ALA A 7 -3.79 6.31 -3.05
N ARG A 8 -4.77 5.42 -2.83
CA ARG A 8 -4.82 4.06 -3.38
C ARG A 8 -4.71 4.05 -4.91
N CYS A 9 -5.49 4.89 -5.58
CA CYS A 9 -5.48 4.96 -7.04
C CYS A 9 -4.22 5.61 -7.61
N VAL A 10 -3.72 6.68 -6.99
CA VAL A 10 -2.43 7.31 -7.35
C VAL A 10 -1.30 6.30 -7.27
N TRP A 11 -1.25 5.48 -6.21
CA TRP A 11 -0.22 4.46 -6.07
C TRP A 11 -0.28 3.42 -7.19
N LYS A 12 -1.48 2.91 -7.51
CA LYS A 12 -1.63 1.93 -8.60
C LYS A 12 -1.20 2.51 -9.95
N VAL A 13 -1.62 3.75 -10.25
CA VAL A 13 -1.21 4.44 -11.49
C VAL A 13 0.29 4.66 -11.53
N ALA A 14 0.90 5.13 -10.45
CA ALA A 14 2.34 5.35 -10.38
C ALA A 14 3.15 4.05 -10.51
N TYR A 15 2.62 2.96 -9.97
CA TYR A 15 3.18 1.63 -10.11
C TYR A 15 3.07 1.09 -11.55
N GLU A 16 1.90 1.19 -12.20
CA GLU A 16 1.70 0.78 -13.61
C GLU A 16 2.64 1.54 -14.56
N ASN A 17 2.88 2.83 -14.28
CA ASN A 17 3.78 3.68 -15.05
C ASN A 17 5.27 3.52 -14.68
N LYS A 18 5.62 2.56 -13.81
CA LYS A 18 6.99 2.33 -13.32
C LYS A 18 7.66 3.58 -12.74
N LEU A 19 6.90 4.54 -12.22
CA LEU A 19 7.43 5.80 -11.66
C LEU A 19 8.36 5.55 -10.46
N PHE A 20 8.24 4.38 -9.83
CA PHE A 20 9.06 3.94 -8.70
C PHE A 20 9.85 2.65 -9.01
N SER A 21 10.38 2.52 -10.23
CA SER A 21 11.13 1.33 -10.68
C SER A 21 12.31 0.94 -9.78
N LYS A 22 12.88 1.90 -9.03
CA LYS A 22 13.96 1.67 -8.04
C LYS A 22 13.46 1.46 -6.61
N ALA A 23 12.18 1.73 -6.33
CA ALA A 23 11.63 1.61 -4.98
C ALA A 23 11.36 0.16 -4.60
N ILE A 24 11.03 -0.71 -5.56
CA ILE A 24 10.78 -2.12 -5.29
C ILE A 24 11.91 -2.94 -5.91
N VAL A 25 12.67 -3.64 -5.06
CA VAL A 25 13.75 -4.53 -5.49
C VAL A 25 13.35 -5.96 -5.19
N PHE A 26 13.46 -6.82 -6.20
CA PHE A 26 13.29 -8.26 -6.08
C PHE A 26 14.63 -8.94 -6.37
N ASP A 27 15.46 -9.08 -5.34
CA ASP A 27 16.64 -9.92 -5.42
C ASP A 27 16.21 -11.36 -5.08
N GLN A 28 15.86 -12.10 -6.14
CA GLN A 28 15.20 -13.41 -6.20
C GLN A 28 15.03 -14.11 -4.84
N HIS A 29 16.08 -14.78 -4.35
CA HIS A 29 16.08 -15.54 -3.11
C HIS A 29 16.76 -14.81 -1.95
N ILE A 30 17.40 -13.68 -2.21
CA ILE A 30 18.26 -13.01 -1.23
C ILE A 30 17.49 -11.94 -0.47
N ALA A 31 16.82 -11.02 -1.16
CA ALA A 31 16.18 -9.88 -0.51
C ALA A 31 15.06 -9.26 -1.34
N TRP A 32 13.88 -9.13 -0.76
CA TRP A 32 12.85 -8.27 -1.34
C TRP A 32 12.75 -6.98 -0.53
N SER A 33 12.70 -5.84 -1.21
CA SER A 33 12.64 -4.57 -0.51
C SER A 33 11.71 -3.55 -1.15
N LEU A 34 11.17 -2.69 -0.31
CA LEU A 34 10.44 -1.49 -0.67
C LEU A 34 11.14 -0.27 -0.05
N ASP A 35 11.37 0.78 -0.83
CA ASP A 35 11.85 2.08 -0.39
C ASP A 35 10.77 3.15 -0.57
N VAL A 36 10.34 3.74 0.55
CA VAL A 36 9.28 4.77 0.58
C VAL A 36 9.77 6.13 1.05
N ARG A 37 11.08 6.34 1.23
CA ARG A 37 11.63 7.56 1.87
C ARG A 37 11.19 8.87 1.22
N ASN A 38 10.92 8.84 -0.08
CA ASN A 38 10.56 10.02 -0.88
C ASN A 38 9.05 10.11 -1.15
N LEU A 39 8.23 9.34 -0.44
CA LEU A 39 6.78 9.35 -0.57
C LEU A 39 6.13 10.20 0.52
N SER A 40 4.96 10.76 0.22
CA SER A 40 4.09 11.31 1.26
C SER A 40 3.61 10.19 2.20
N VAL A 41 3.16 10.54 3.40
CA VAL A 41 2.68 9.57 4.41
C VAL A 41 1.60 8.65 3.83
N GLY A 42 0.57 9.21 3.20
CA GLY A 42 -0.51 8.43 2.59
C GLY A 42 -0.01 7.52 1.47
N ALA A 43 0.87 8.01 0.60
CA ALA A 43 1.45 7.19 -0.47
C ALA A 43 2.33 6.05 0.09
N ALA A 44 3.09 6.31 1.16
CA ALA A 44 3.94 5.31 1.80
C ALA A 44 3.15 4.18 2.45
N LEU A 45 2.04 4.49 3.13
CA LEU A 45 1.15 3.48 3.73
C LEU A 45 0.56 2.57 2.66
N ILE A 46 -0.02 3.17 1.62
CA ILE A 46 -0.58 2.42 0.49
C ILE A 46 0.51 1.59 -0.20
N ALA A 47 1.69 2.17 -0.42
CA ALA A 47 2.84 1.47 -1.01
C ALA A 47 3.25 0.23 -0.23
N ALA A 48 3.34 0.36 1.11
CA ALA A 48 3.69 -0.75 1.98
C ALA A 48 2.65 -1.87 1.88
N VAL A 49 1.36 -1.56 2.01
CA VAL A 49 0.30 -2.58 1.98
C VAL A 49 0.23 -3.29 0.62
N HIS A 50 0.23 -2.52 -0.48
CA HIS A 50 0.21 -3.08 -1.83
C HIS A 50 1.43 -3.96 -2.13
N THR A 51 2.61 -3.54 -1.69
CA THR A 51 3.84 -4.28 -1.94
C THR A 51 3.88 -5.56 -1.10
N LEU A 52 3.43 -5.53 0.16
CA LEU A 52 3.29 -6.72 0.99
C LEU A 52 2.27 -7.70 0.40
N HIS A 53 1.12 -7.22 -0.08
CA HIS A 53 0.16 -8.06 -0.78
C HIS A 53 0.77 -8.73 -2.02
N ARG A 54 1.62 -7.99 -2.76
CA ARG A 54 2.34 -8.54 -3.91
C ARG A 54 3.39 -9.58 -3.50
N PHE A 55 4.13 -9.34 -2.41
CA PHE A 55 5.07 -10.32 -1.87
C PHE A 55 4.34 -11.62 -1.53
N ARG A 56 3.21 -11.54 -0.82
CA ARG A 56 2.36 -12.70 -0.53
C ARG A 56 1.96 -13.45 -1.81
N LYS A 57 1.40 -12.76 -2.81
CA LYS A 57 1.03 -13.39 -4.09
C LYS A 57 2.22 -14.06 -4.77
N ARG A 58 3.39 -13.43 -4.77
CA ARG A 58 4.60 -13.95 -5.41
C ARG A 58 5.14 -15.19 -4.70
N MET A 59 5.14 -15.18 -3.37
CA MET A 59 5.54 -16.34 -2.57
C MET A 59 4.60 -17.53 -2.80
N LEU A 60 3.29 -17.30 -2.84
CA LEU A 60 2.31 -18.37 -3.06
C LEU A 60 2.33 -18.90 -4.49
N TYR A 61 2.41 -18.02 -5.50
CA TYR A 61 2.32 -18.42 -6.89
C TYR A 61 3.60 -19.08 -7.41
N TYR A 62 4.77 -18.54 -7.07
CA TYR A 62 6.06 -19.05 -7.53
C TYR A 62 6.75 -19.98 -6.52
N GLY A 63 6.22 -20.12 -5.30
CA GLY A 63 6.85 -20.89 -4.22
C GLY A 63 8.17 -20.29 -3.71
N ILE A 64 8.47 -19.03 -4.04
CA ILE A 64 9.75 -18.37 -3.68
C ILE A 64 9.57 -17.59 -2.38
N VAL A 65 10.32 -17.96 -1.34
CA VAL A 65 10.46 -17.18 -0.11
C VAL A 65 11.86 -16.55 -0.07
N PRO A 66 11.98 -15.21 -0.07
CA PRO A 66 13.29 -14.56 0.04
C PRO A 66 13.86 -14.72 1.44
N ARG A 67 15.19 -14.76 1.59
CA ARG A 67 15.82 -14.85 2.91
C ARG A 67 15.44 -13.69 3.83
N ARG A 68 15.28 -12.48 3.29
CA ARG A 68 14.92 -11.28 4.06
C ARG A 68 13.98 -10.36 3.28
N ILE A 69 13.14 -9.67 4.02
CA ILE A 69 12.29 -8.59 3.50
C ILE A 69 12.64 -7.30 4.22
N LYS A 70 12.72 -6.20 3.46
CA LYS A 70 13.10 -4.88 3.98
C LYS A 70 12.11 -3.80 3.57
N LEU A 71 11.69 -2.96 4.52
CA LEU A 71 10.98 -1.71 4.23
C LEU A 71 11.89 -0.55 4.64
N VAL A 72 12.38 0.21 3.67
CA VAL A 72 13.24 1.38 3.87
C VAL A 72 12.32 2.60 3.97
N THR A 73 12.19 3.14 5.18
CA THR A 73 11.16 4.14 5.49
C THR A 73 11.73 5.54 5.74
N GLY A 74 12.98 5.64 6.17
CA GLY A 74 13.53 6.92 6.60
C GLY A 74 13.02 7.33 7.99
N PRO A 75 13.50 8.43 8.56
CA PRO A 75 13.17 8.81 9.94
C PRO A 75 11.67 9.11 10.13
N THR A 76 11.06 9.84 9.20
CA THR A 76 9.68 10.34 9.32
C THR A 76 8.64 9.24 9.16
N LEU A 77 8.75 8.41 8.13
CA LEU A 77 7.72 7.40 7.81
C LEU A 77 7.84 6.14 8.66
N LYS A 78 8.96 5.96 9.36
CA LYS A 78 9.20 4.81 10.23
C LYS A 78 8.09 4.63 11.25
N ILE A 79 7.75 5.68 11.99
CA ILE A 79 6.79 5.60 13.10
C ILE A 79 5.41 5.18 12.55
N VAL A 80 4.98 5.80 11.46
CA VAL A 80 3.67 5.55 10.86
C VAL A 80 3.56 4.10 10.34
N ILE A 81 4.60 3.60 9.66
CA ILE A 81 4.61 2.24 9.12
C ILE A 81 4.72 1.20 10.25
N VAL A 82 5.51 1.47 11.29
CA VAL A 82 5.59 0.58 12.47
C VAL A 82 4.24 0.49 13.17
N GLN A 83 3.55 1.61 13.38
CA GLN A 83 2.21 1.61 13.99
C GLN A 83 1.19 0.84 13.15
N MET A 84 1.17 1.08 11.83
CA MET A 84 0.30 0.37 10.90
C MET A 84 0.56 -1.14 10.89
N LEU A 85 1.82 -1.56 10.91
CA LEU A 85 2.18 -2.98 10.91
C LEU A 85 1.98 -3.63 12.30
N GLY A 86 2.16 -2.85 13.37
CA GLY A 86 1.95 -3.31 14.74
C GLY A 86 0.50 -3.70 15.03
N SER A 87 -0.48 -3.03 14.41
CA SER A 87 -1.91 -3.36 14.58
C SER A 87 -2.31 -4.72 14.00
N VAL A 88 -1.43 -5.35 13.23
CA VAL A 88 -1.63 -6.65 12.59
C VAL A 88 -0.53 -7.65 12.98
N GLU A 89 0.10 -7.48 14.14
CA GLU A 89 1.09 -8.42 14.70
C GLU A 89 2.27 -8.72 13.75
N SER A 90 2.80 -7.66 13.14
CA SER A 90 3.87 -7.77 12.15
C SER A 90 5.17 -8.36 12.73
N PRO A 91 5.86 -9.25 11.98
CA PRO A 91 7.17 -9.81 12.35
C PRO A 91 8.35 -8.88 12.06
N PHE A 92 8.10 -7.66 11.56
CA PHE A 92 9.17 -6.73 11.20
C PHE A 92 9.80 -6.07 12.43
N GLU A 93 11.11 -6.29 12.57
CA GLU A 93 11.96 -5.63 13.53
C GLU A 93 12.47 -4.29 12.99
N VAL A 94 12.57 -3.29 13.86
CA VAL A 94 13.03 -1.94 13.49
C VAL A 94 14.55 -1.84 13.67
N SER A 95 15.26 -1.61 12.58
CA SER A 95 16.70 -1.35 12.57
C SER A 95 16.98 0.05 12.01
N LYS A 96 17.18 1.02 12.90
CA LYS A 96 17.35 2.46 12.59
C LYS A 96 16.15 3.04 11.81
N VAL A 97 16.25 3.07 10.48
CA VAL A 97 15.25 3.63 9.53
C VAL A 97 14.74 2.57 8.55
N VAL A 98 15.00 1.29 8.84
CA VAL A 98 14.63 0.15 8.01
C VAL A 98 13.93 -0.88 8.88
N LEU A 99 12.77 -1.33 8.44
CA LEU A 99 12.08 -2.48 9.03
C LEU A 99 12.54 -3.75 8.32
N ARG A 100 12.84 -4.81 9.06
CA ARG A 100 13.37 -6.07 8.50
C ARG A 100 12.67 -7.27 9.11
N ALA A 101 12.43 -8.29 8.30
CA ALA A 101 11.94 -9.58 8.76
C ALA A 101 12.55 -10.71 7.92
N PRO A 102 12.74 -11.91 8.49
CA PRO A 102 12.98 -13.13 7.73
C PRO A 102 11.78 -13.42 6.82
N GLY A 103 12.03 -13.93 5.61
CA GLY A 103 10.93 -14.23 4.68
C GLY A 103 9.99 -15.31 5.19
N ASP A 104 10.51 -16.33 5.88
CA ASP A 104 9.71 -17.41 6.45
C ASP A 104 8.73 -16.87 7.52
N SER A 105 9.20 -15.99 8.41
CA SER A 105 8.36 -15.33 9.40
C SER A 105 7.25 -14.49 8.74
N VAL A 106 7.57 -13.80 7.64
CA VAL A 106 6.59 -13.03 6.88
C VAL A 106 5.60 -13.95 6.15
N MET A 107 6.05 -15.09 5.64
CA MET A 107 5.19 -16.08 5.00
C MET A 107 4.19 -16.69 5.98
N GLU A 108 4.62 -17.05 7.18
CA GLU A 108 3.71 -17.51 8.24
C GLU A 108 2.74 -16.41 8.67
N TRP A 109 3.24 -15.18 8.82
CA TRP A 109 2.40 -14.02 9.12
C TRP A 109 1.32 -13.78 8.04
N PHE A 110 1.64 -13.93 6.75
CA PHE A 110 0.69 -13.80 5.64
C PHE A 110 -0.43 -14.84 5.63
N LYS A 111 -0.30 -15.94 6.37
CA LYS A 111 -1.36 -16.95 6.52
C LYS A 111 -2.42 -16.51 7.53
N LYS A 112 -2.10 -15.64 8.49
CA LYS A 112 -3.03 -15.18 9.52
C LYS A 112 -4.26 -14.48 8.90
N PRO A 113 -5.50 -14.82 9.29
CA PRO A 113 -6.72 -14.23 8.70
C PRO A 113 -6.77 -12.69 8.77
N ILE A 114 -6.38 -12.11 9.92
CA ILE A 114 -6.35 -10.65 10.13
C ILE A 114 -5.45 -9.95 9.09
N VAL A 115 -4.31 -10.57 8.75
CA VAL A 115 -3.36 -10.05 7.76
C VAL A 115 -3.92 -10.17 6.36
N GLN A 116 -4.59 -11.28 6.04
CA GLN A 116 -5.23 -11.44 4.74
C GLN A 116 -6.31 -10.38 4.52
N GLN A 117 -7.15 -10.15 5.53
CA GLN A 117 -8.22 -9.16 5.48
C GLN A 117 -7.64 -7.74 5.39
N PHE A 118 -6.62 -7.42 6.17
CA PHE A 118 -5.89 -6.15 6.11
C PHE A 118 -5.30 -5.88 4.71
N LEU A 119 -4.63 -6.86 4.12
CA LEU A 119 -4.02 -6.74 2.79
C LEU A 119 -5.06 -6.63 1.66
N LEU A 120 -6.29 -7.13 1.86
CA LEU A 120 -7.38 -7.06 0.88
C LEU A 120 -8.16 -5.74 0.98
N ASN A 121 -8.44 -5.28 2.20
CA ASN A 121 -9.25 -4.07 2.46
C ASN A 121 -8.57 -2.77 2.00
N GLU A 122 -7.25 -2.78 1.87
CA GLU A 122 -6.45 -1.61 1.51
C GLU A 122 -6.14 -1.49 0.02
N ILE A 123 -6.57 -2.46 -0.80
CA ILE A 123 -6.42 -2.42 -2.25
C ILE A 123 -7.68 -1.75 -2.84
N PRO A 124 -7.54 -0.64 -3.60
CA PRO A 124 -8.67 -0.04 -4.29
C PRO A 124 -9.25 -1.03 -5.30
N SER A 125 -10.57 -1.10 -5.36
CA SER A 125 -11.26 -1.91 -6.37
C SER A 125 -10.97 -1.36 -7.77
N ARG A 126 -11.15 -2.19 -8.80
CA ARG A 126 -11.01 -1.74 -10.21
C ARG A 126 -11.91 -0.53 -10.52
N ALA A 127 -13.08 -0.46 -9.89
CA ALA A 127 -13.99 0.66 -9.99
C ALA A 127 -13.42 1.94 -9.36
N ASP A 128 -12.83 1.87 -8.16
CA ASP A 128 -12.20 3.03 -7.51
C ASP A 128 -11.09 3.63 -8.40
N ILE A 129 -10.30 2.76 -9.03
CA ILE A 129 -9.19 3.17 -9.91
C ILE A 129 -9.73 3.84 -11.18
N LEU A 130 -10.80 3.30 -11.76
CA LEU A 130 -11.44 3.90 -12.93
C LEU A 130 -12.01 5.27 -12.57
N MET A 131 -12.74 5.38 -11.45
CA MET A 131 -13.30 6.64 -10.97
C MET A 131 -12.21 7.68 -10.69
N HIS A 132 -11.07 7.27 -10.13
CA HIS A 132 -9.95 8.18 -9.94
C HIS A 132 -9.33 8.66 -11.26
N LYS A 133 -9.16 7.76 -12.24
CA LYS A 133 -8.68 8.14 -13.59
C LYS A 133 -9.65 9.14 -14.24
N LEU A 134 -10.95 8.89 -14.13
CA LEU A 134 -12.00 9.79 -14.63
C LEU A 134 -11.97 11.14 -13.93
N ASN A 135 -11.83 11.19 -12.60
CA ASN A 135 -11.75 12.45 -11.85
C ASN A 135 -10.49 13.28 -12.15
N ILE A 136 -9.39 12.65 -12.58
CA ILE A 136 -8.21 13.37 -13.08
C ILE A 136 -8.49 13.96 -14.47
N LEU A 137 -9.13 13.18 -15.35
CA LEU A 137 -9.44 13.58 -16.72
C LEU A 137 -10.57 14.62 -16.79
N PHE A 138 -11.51 14.57 -15.85
CA PHE A 138 -12.69 15.42 -15.76
C PHE A 138 -12.84 15.96 -14.33
N PRO A 139 -12.05 16.97 -13.92
CA PRO A 139 -12.02 17.46 -12.54
C PRO A 139 -13.31 18.13 -12.04
N ASN A 140 -14.28 18.40 -12.92
CA ASN A 140 -15.50 19.18 -12.62
C ASN A 140 -16.80 18.38 -12.48
N SER A 141 -16.77 17.05 -12.37
CA SER A 141 -17.98 16.25 -12.10
C SER A 141 -18.26 16.18 -10.58
N ALA A 142 -18.52 17.31 -9.94
CA ALA A 142 -19.12 17.28 -8.60
C ALA A 142 -20.54 16.71 -8.69
N PRO A 143 -21.01 15.90 -7.73
CA PRO A 143 -22.44 15.66 -7.62
C PRO A 143 -23.10 16.99 -7.30
N GLU A 144 -24.10 17.38 -8.10
CA GLU A 144 -24.96 18.52 -7.81
C GLU A 144 -25.47 18.40 -6.36
N HIS A 145 -24.98 19.25 -5.47
CA HIS A 145 -25.55 19.38 -4.14
C HIS A 145 -26.87 20.12 -4.27
N GLU A 146 -27.95 19.41 -3.94
CA GLU A 146 -29.20 19.90 -3.33
C GLU A 146 -29.91 21.05 -4.06
N LEU A 147 -30.92 20.67 -4.84
CA LEU A 147 -32.12 21.48 -5.07
C LEU A 147 -32.74 21.89 -3.73
N THR A 148 -32.39 23.05 -3.20
CA THR A 148 -33.18 23.71 -2.16
C THR A 148 -34.46 24.22 -2.81
N HIS A 149 -35.54 23.45 -2.70
CA HIS A 149 -36.91 23.94 -2.85
C HIS A 149 -37.15 25.03 -1.78
N THR A 150 -36.97 26.31 -2.14
CA THR A 150 -37.60 27.40 -1.40
C THR A 150 -39.05 27.50 -1.86
N GLY A 151 -39.92 26.72 -1.21
CA GLY A 151 -41.36 26.98 -1.21
C GLY A 151 -41.65 28.09 -0.19
N HIS A 152 -41.99 29.28 -0.69
CA HIS A 152 -42.59 30.35 0.12
C HIS A 152 -44.11 30.20 0.09
N PHE A 153 -44.72 30.08 1.27
CA PHE A 153 -46.07 30.57 1.55
C PHE A 153 -45.99 32.04 1.95
#